data_AF-A0A916HST2-F1
#
_entry.id   AF-A0A916HST2-F1
#
_cell.length_a   1.000
_cell.length_b   1.000
_cell.length_c   1.000
_cell.angle_alpha   90.00
_cell.angle_beta   90.00
_cell.angle_gamma   90.00
#
_symmetry.space_group_name_H-M   'P 1'
#
loop_
_entity.id
_entity.type
_entity.pdbx_description
1 polymer ?
#
loop_
_entity_poly.entity_id
_entity_poly.type
_entity_poly.pdbx_seq_one_letter_code
_entity_poly.pdbx_strand_id
1 'polypeptide(L)' 'ISIAVLADKNPFPLSAAFDFANGAVPEISVRLKLSQTSNIKAVAKTADGKYYTVQKEVKVTVGGCGG' A
#
# COMPACT_ATOMS: atom_id res chain seq x y z
N ILE A 1 7.36 7.27 -11.95
CA ILE A 1 6.29 6.28 -11.67
C ILE A 1 6.28 6.09 -10.17
N SER A 2 5.13 5.99 -9.51
CA SER A 2 5.11 5.77 -8.06
C SER A 2 4.01 4.82 -7.64
N ILE A 3 4.23 4.10 -6.54
CA ILE A 3 3.24 3.21 -5.93
C ILE A 3 3.11 3.59 -4.46
N ALA A 4 1.91 3.91 -4.03
CA ALA A 4 1.55 4.12 -2.64
C ALA A 4 0.62 3.01 -2.16
N VAL A 5 0.83 2.54 -0.93
CA VAL A 5 -0.01 1.54 -0.28
C VAL A 5 -0.64 2.17 0.95
N LEU A 6 -1.97 2.10 1.01
CA LEU A 6 -2.79 2.65 2.08
C LEU A 6 -3.52 1.52 2.81
N ALA A 7 -3.58 1.63 4.14
CA ALA A 7 -4.34 0.74 5.01
C ALA A 7 -5.41 1.55 5.75
N ASP A 8 -6.67 1.40 5.36
CA ASP A 8 -7.76 2.30 5.77
C ASP A 8 -8.04 2.34 7.28
N LYS A 9 -7.70 1.26 8.01
CA LYS A 9 -7.95 1.15 9.47
C LYS A 9 -6.68 1.17 10.31
N ASN A 10 -5.55 1.55 9.73
CA ASN A 10 -4.36 1.85 10.51
C ASN A 10 -4.43 3.31 11.02
N PRO A 11 -3.86 3.61 12.21
CA PRO A 11 -3.77 4.98 12.71
C PRO A 11 -3.11 5.94 11.71
N PHE A 12 -2.14 5.41 10.95
CA PHE A 12 -1.53 6.08 9.80
C PHE A 12 -1.94 5.35 8.52
N PRO A 13 -2.83 5.95 7.69
CA PRO A 13 -3.33 5.28 6.49
C PRO A 13 -2.24 5.04 5.45
N LEU A 14 -1.34 6.01 5.22
CA LEU A 14 -0.21 5.84 4.31
C LEU A 14 0.80 4.87 4.94
N SER A 15 0.82 3.64 4.43
CA SER A 15 1.64 2.56 4.98
C SER A 15 3.00 2.49 4.29
N ALA A 16 3.05 2.77 2.98
CA ALA A 16 4.29 2.86 2.23
C ALA A 16 4.10 3.70 0.96
N ALA A 17 5.17 4.35 0.50
CA ALA A 17 5.22 5.04 -0.79
C ALA A 17 6.58 4.80 -1.44
N PHE A 18 6.58 4.48 -2.72
CA PHE A 18 7.77 4.16 -3.50
C PHE A 18 7.77 4.96 -4.78
N ASP A 19 8.84 5.71 -5.00
CA ASP A 19 9.09 6.42 -6.25
C ASP A 19 10.12 5.63 -7.07
N PHE A 20 9.73 5.33 -8.31
CA PHE A 20 10.56 4.63 -9.28
C PHE A 20 11.11 5.62 -10.30
N ALA A 21 12.43 5.60 -10.47
CA ALA A 21 13.19 6.43 -11.40
C ALA A 21 14.08 5.55 -12.31
N ASN A 22 14.66 6.15 -13.36
CA ASN A 22 15.69 5.53 -14.20
C ASN A 22 15.29 4.20 -14.89
N GLY A 23 14.01 4.05 -15.25
CA GLY A 23 13.52 2.83 -15.92
C GLY A 23 13.41 1.61 -15.00
N ALA A 24 13.45 1.80 -13.67
CA ALA A 24 13.25 0.72 -12.71
C ALA A 24 11.90 0.03 -12.91
N VAL A 25 11.90 -1.30 -12.83
CA VAL A 25 10.68 -2.11 -12.91
C VAL A 25 9.85 -1.86 -11.63
N PRO A 26 8.59 -1.41 -11.74
CA PRO A 26 7.78 -1.00 -10.59
C PRO A 26 7.14 -2.22 -9.89
N GLU A 27 7.98 -3.11 -9.36
CA GLU A 27 7.58 -4.29 -8.60
C GLU A 27 8.10 -4.18 -7.16
N ILE A 28 7.20 -4.30 -6.19
CA ILE A 28 7.52 -4.19 -4.76
C ILE A 28 6.83 -5.29 -3.96
N SER A 29 7.53 -5.79 -2.96
CA SER A 29 6.98 -6.68 -1.93
C SER A 29 7.33 -6.10 -0.57
N VAL A 30 6.31 -5.81 0.24
CA VAL A 30 6.48 -5.13 1.53
C VAL A 30 5.66 -5.84 2.59
N ARG A 31 6.20 -5.91 3.81
CA ARG A 31 5.47 -6.39 4.98
C ARG A 31 4.91 -5.20 5.74
N LEU A 32 3.58 -5.13 5.84
CA LEU A 32 2.88 -4.06 6.55
C LEU A 32 2.29 -4.59 7.85
N LYS A 33 2.43 -3.82 8.93
CA LYS A 33 1.71 -4.08 10.18
C LYS A 33 0.29 -3.56 10.03
N LEU A 34 -0.70 -4.43 10.26
CA LEU A 34 -2.11 -4.08 10.20
C LEU A 34 -2.71 -4.17 11.60
N SER A 35 -3.43 -3.12 12.00
CA SER A 35 -4.06 -3.06 13.32
C SER A 35 -5.29 -3.96 13.43
N GLN A 36 -6.07 -4.03 12.35
CA GLN A 36 -7.31 -4.78 12.28
C GLN A 36 -7.62 -5.14 10.83
N THR A 37 -8.66 -5.97 10.65
CA THR A 37 -9.23 -6.25 9.33
C THR A 37 -9.52 -4.95 8.60
N SER A 38 -8.92 -4.79 7.43
CA SER A 38 -8.94 -3.54 6.69
C SER A 38 -8.75 -3.76 5.20
N ASN A 39 -9.22 -2.78 4.44
CA ASN A 39 -8.95 -2.71 3.02
C ASN A 39 -7.57 -2.09 2.82
N ILE A 40 -6.74 -2.81 2.07
CA ILE A 40 -5.45 -2.34 1.59
C ILE A 40 -5.67 -1.82 0.18
N LYS A 41 -5.40 -0.53 -0.01
CA LYS A 41 -5.53 0.15 -1.29
C LYS A 41 -4.14 0.47 -1.83
N ALA A 42 -3.81 -0.05 -3.00
CA ALA A 42 -2.60 0.33 -3.72
C ALA A 42 -2.95 1.31 -4.83
N VAL A 43 -2.23 2.43 -4.88
CA VAL A 43 -2.37 3.49 -5.88
C VAL A 43 -1.08 3.57 -6.66
N ALA A 44 -1.15 3.34 -7.96
CA ALA A 44 -0.02 3.45 -8.89
C ALA A 44 -0.20 4.69 -9.78
N LYS A 45 0.80 5.57 -9.81
CA LYS A 45 0.89 6.71 -10.73
C LYS A 45 1.83 6.35 -11.88
N THR A 46 1.31 6.30 -13.10
CA THR A 46 2.11 6.05 -14.30
C THR A 46 2.86 7.30 -14.76
N ALA A 47 3.83 7.12 -15.66
CA ALA A 47 4.57 8.23 -16.27
C ALA A 47 3.65 9.21 -17.00
N ASP A 48 2.54 8.71 -17.57
CA ASP A 48 1.54 9.49 -18.31
C ASP A 48 0.59 10.30 -17.40
N GLY A 49 0.85 10.32 -16.09
CA GLY A 49 0.02 11.03 -15.11
C GLY A 49 -1.30 10.34 -14.76
N LYS A 50 -1.54 9.13 -15.27
CA LYS A 50 -2.73 8.33 -14.92
C LYS A 50 -2.54 7.66 -13.58
N TYR A 51 -3.65 7.53 -12.85
CA TYR A 51 -3.71 6.84 -11.57
C TYR A 51 -4.49 5.55 -11.71
N TYR A 52 -3.92 4.46 -11.23
CA TYR A 52 -4.56 3.16 -11.14
C TYR A 52 -4.68 2.78 -9.68
N THR A 53 -5.85 2.28 -9.29
CA THR A 53 -6.10 1.88 -7.91
C THR A 53 -6.61 0.46 -7.87
N VAL A 54 -6.04 -0.34 -6.98
CA VAL A 54 -6.55 -1.65 -6.62
C VAL A 54 -6.80 -1.69 -5.13
N GLN A 55 -7.85 -2.39 -4.71
CA GLN A 55 -8.16 -2.57 -3.31
C GLN A 55 -8.35 -4.05 -3.03
N LYS A 56 -7.84 -4.50 -1.87
CA LYS A 56 -7.97 -5.86 -1.41
C LYS A 56 -8.25 -5.85 0.09
N GLU A 57 -9.31 -6.55 0.49
CA GLU A 57 -9.58 -6.77 1.90
C GLU A 57 -8.58 -7.77 2.49
N VAL A 58 -7.98 -7.40 3.63
CA VAL A 58 -7.08 -8.28 4.39
C VAL A 58 -7.68 -8.46 5.78
N LYS A 59 -8.09 -9.71 6.07
CA LYS A 59 -8.61 -10.11 7.37
C LYS A 59 -7.45 -10.39 8.33
N VAL A 60 -7.44 -9.68 9.46
CA VAL A 60 -6.45 -9.87 10.52
C VAL A 60 -7.07 -10.77 11.59
N THR A 61 -6.47 -11.93 11.85
CA THR A 61 -6.95 -12.90 12.85
C THR A 61 -6.38 -12.63 14.23
N VAL A 62 -5.17 -12.08 14.32
CA VAL A 62 -4.51 -11.62 15.54
C VAL A 62 -3.91 -10.25 15.24
N GLY A 63 -4.42 -9.19 15.87
CA GLY A 63 -4.00 -7.80 15.63
C GLY A 63 -2.52 -7.59 15.95
N GLY A 64 -1.70 -7.33 14.93
CA GLY A 64 -0.24 -7.22 15.06
C GLY A 64 0.29 -5.79 15.28
N CYS A 65 -0.60 -4.82 15.54
CA CYS A 65 -0.24 -3.42 15.78
C CYS A 65 -0.10 -3.07 17.27
N GLY A 66 -0.20 -4.04 18.16
CA GLY A 66 0.18 -3.94 19.56
C GLY A 66 1.24 -4.99 19.85
N GLY A 67 2.42 -4.54 20.27
CA GLY A 67 3.22 -5.37 21.16
C GLY A 67 2.51 -5.51 22.49
#